data_AF-A0A847EZM3-F1
#
_entry.id   AF-A0A847EZM3-F1
#
_cell.length_a   1.000
_cell.length_b   1.000
_cell.length_c   1.000
_cell.angle_alpha   90.00
_cell.angle_beta   90.00
_cell.angle_gamma   90.00
#
_symmetry.space_group_name_H-M   'P 1'
#
loop_
_entity.id
_entity.type
_entity.pdbx_description
1 polymer ?
#
loop_
_entity_poly.entity_id
_entity_poly.type
_entity_poly.pdbx_seq_one_letter_code
_entity_poly.pdbx_strand_id
1 'polypeptide(L)'
;MTVSIELILLGVSLLFLLSILAGKAGDRFGVPALLLFLILGMLIGSDGLGIQFENISLANNIGMIALTIILFSGGMDTTISE
;
A
#
# COMPACT_ATOMS: atom_id res chain seq x y z
N MET A 1 24.32 -5.41 -13.00
CA MET A 1 24.32 -4.82 -11.65
C MET A 1 23.33 -5.65 -10.82
N THR A 2 23.81 -6.51 -9.94
CA THR A 2 22.93 -7.32 -9.08
C THR A 2 22.39 -6.41 -7.98
N VAL A 3 21.10 -6.09 -8.02
CA VAL A 3 20.45 -5.37 -6.93
C VAL A 3 20.48 -6.28 -5.71
N SER A 4 21.16 -5.86 -4.64
CA SER A 4 21.30 -6.67 -3.43
C SER A 4 19.97 -6.74 -2.66
N ILE A 5 19.70 -7.89 -2.04
CA ILE A 5 18.44 -8.15 -1.32
C ILE A 5 18.23 -7.15 -0.17
N GLU A 6 19.31 -6.69 0.45
CA GLU A 6 19.32 -5.72 1.54
C GLU A 6 18.73 -4.39 1.09
N LEU A 7 19.06 -3.96 -0.13
CA LEU A 7 18.55 -2.70 -0.68
C LEU A 7 17.05 -2.79 -0.97
N ILE A 8 16.58 -3.94 -1.47
CA ILE A 8 15.16 -4.19 -1.72
C ILE A 8 14.39 -4.19 -0.40
N LEU A 9 14.87 -4.91 0.61
CA LEU A 9 14.23 -4.95 1.94
C LEU A 9 14.19 -3.56 2.59
N LEU A 10 15.27 -2.79 2.46
CA LEU A 10 15.32 -1.41 2.95
C LEU A 10 14.30 -0.52 2.25
N GLY A 11 14.19 -0.62 0.92
CA GLY A 11 13.19 0.12 0.15
C GLY A 11 11.75 -0.22 0.56
N VAL A 12 11.43 -1.52 0.70
CA VAL A 12 10.10 -1.99 1.13
C VAL A 12 9.79 -1.54 2.56
N SER A 13 10.75 -1.66 3.48
CA SER A 13 10.59 -1.22 4.87
C SER A 13 10.34 0.28 4.96
N LEU A 14 11.07 1.09 4.19
CA LEU A 14 10.88 2.54 4.16
C LEU A 14 9.48 2.91 3.62
N LEU A 15 9.02 2.23 2.57
CA LEU A 15 7.69 2.42 2.00
C LEU A 15 6.58 2.09 3.03
N PHE A 16 6.73 0.99 3.77
CA PHE A 16 5.81 0.66 4.86
C PHE A 16 5.84 1.67 6.02
N LEU A 17 7.03 2.16 6.39
CA LEU A 17 7.14 3.19 7.41
C LEU A 17 6.40 4.47 6.98
N LEU A 18 6.62 4.94 5.76
CA LEU A 18 5.93 6.11 5.21
C LEU A 18 4.41 5.88 5.16
N SER A 19 3.97 4.67 4.82
CA SER A 19 2.56 4.30 4.82
C SER A 19 1.95 4.42 6.21
N ILE A 20 2.59 3.86 7.25
CA ILE A 20 2.08 3.96 8.63
C ILE A 20 2.01 5.42 9.09
N LEU A 21 3.02 6.23 8.77
CA LEU A 21 3.01 7.66 9.09
C LEU A 21 1.86 8.40 8.39
N ALA A 22 1.62 8.09 7.11
CA ALA A 22 0.52 8.66 6.36
C ALA A 22 -0.85 8.24 6.91
N GLY A 23 -1.03 6.99 7.31
CA GLY A 23 -2.27 6.54 7.98
C GLY A 23 -2.55 7.36 9.24
N LYS A 24 -1.55 7.51 10.11
CA LYS A 24 -1.67 8.31 11.34
C LYS A 24 -1.89 9.80 11.07
N ALA A 25 -1.32 10.33 9.98
CA ALA A 25 -1.56 11.70 9.56
C ALA A 25 -3.00 11.89 9.06
N GLY A 26 -3.53 10.95 8.27
CA GLY A 26 -4.92 10.97 7.78
C GLY A 26 -5.93 11.11 8.91
N ASP A 27 -5.77 10.32 9.97
CA ASP A 27 -6.61 10.38 11.17
C ASP A 27 -6.57 11.75 11.85
N ARG A 28 -5.40 12.41 11.85
CA ARG A 28 -5.22 13.72 12.48
C ARG A 28 -5.75 14.88 11.63
N PHE A 29 -5.62 14.80 10.31
CA PHE A 29 -6.01 15.85 9.38
C PHE A 29 -7.44 15.70 8.83
N GLY A 30 -8.14 14.61 9.18
CA GLY A 30 -9.51 14.34 8.72
C GLY A 30 -9.59 13.96 7.23
N VAL A 31 -8.48 13.55 6.64
CA VAL A 31 -8.38 13.16 5.23
C VAL A 31 -8.49 11.64 5.13
N PRO A 32 -9.25 11.09 4.17
CA PRO A 32 -9.31 9.65 3.95
C PRO A 32 -7.91 9.04 3.78
N ALA A 33 -7.55 8.09 4.64
CA ALA A 33 -6.23 7.44 4.61
C ALA A 33 -5.89 6.83 3.24
N LEU A 34 -6.90 6.32 2.53
CA LEU A 34 -6.80 5.83 1.16
C LEU A 34 -6.20 6.85 0.18
N LEU A 35 -6.57 8.13 0.28
CA LEU A 35 -6.03 9.18 -0.59
C LEU A 35 -4.53 9.43 -0.30
N LEU A 36 -4.13 9.35 0.97
CA LEU A 36 -2.72 9.51 1.34
C LEU A 36 -1.87 8.35 0.85
N PHE A 37 -2.37 7.11 0.95
CA PHE A 37 -1.71 5.95 0.38
C PHE A 37 -1.58 6.04 -1.15
N LEU A 38 -2.62 6.53 -1.83
CA LEU A 38 -2.58 6.76 -3.27
C LEU A 38 -1.50 7.77 -3.66
N ILE A 39 -1.43 8.90 -2.97
CA ILE A 39 -0.40 9.92 -3.22
C ILE A 39 1.01 9.37 -2.98
N LEU A 40 1.22 8.63 -1.88
CA LEU A 40 2.49 7.96 -1.62
C LEU A 40 2.87 6.99 -2.75
N GLY A 41 1.91 6.20 -3.23
CA GLY A 41 2.13 5.29 -4.36
C GLY A 41 2.49 6.02 -5.65
N MET A 42 1.78 7.11 -5.98
CA MET A 42 2.08 7.94 -7.17
C MET A 42 3.45 8.60 -7.08
N LEU A 43 3.85 9.09 -5.89
CA LEU A 43 5.17 9.68 -5.67
C LEU A 43 6.31 8.67 -5.86
N ILE A 44 6.09 7.41 -5.51
CA ILE A 44 7.10 6.36 -5.67
C ILE A 44 7.08 5.79 -7.09
N GLY A 45 5.92 5.77 -7.74
CA GLY A 45 5.71 5.22 -9.08
C GLY A 45 6.25 6.10 -10.21
N SER A 46 5.69 5.89 -11.40
CA SER A 46 6.11 6.55 -12.65
C SER A 46 6.05 8.07 -12.59
N ASP A 47 5.07 8.61 -11.86
CA ASP A 47 4.78 10.04 -11.83
C ASP A 47 5.65 10.82 -10.83
N GLY A 48 6.43 10.13 -10.00
CA GLY A 48 7.35 10.74 -9.04
C GLY A 48 8.79 10.27 -9.21
N LEU A 49 9.21 9.26 -8.43
CA LEU A 49 10.59 8.73 -8.44
C LEU A 49 10.93 7.91 -9.70
N GLY A 50 9.95 7.67 -10.57
CA GLY A 50 10.16 7.03 -11.87
C GLY A 50 10.29 5.51 -11.78
N ILE A 51 9.84 4.88 -10.70
CA ILE A 51 9.84 3.42 -10.59
C ILE A 51 8.78 2.88 -11.55
N GLN A 52 9.24 2.30 -12.66
CA GLN A 52 8.37 1.71 -13.67
C GLN A 52 7.96 0.30 -13.25
N PHE A 53 6.66 0.08 -13.20
CA PHE A 53 6.07 -1.22 -12.92
C PHE A 53 5.09 -1.58 -14.03
N GLU A 54 5.45 -2.56 -14.87
CA GLU A 54 4.66 -2.94 -16.05
C GLU A 54 4.06 -4.35 -15.93
N ASN A 55 4.15 -4.98 -14.75
CA ASN A 55 3.68 -6.37 -14.58
C ASN A 55 2.24 -6.44 -14.07
N ILE A 56 1.29 -6.46 -15.01
CA ILE A 56 -0.15 -6.53 -14.73
C ILE A 56 -0.51 -7.79 -13.94
N SER A 57 0.12 -8.93 -14.24
CA SER A 57 -0.18 -10.20 -13.55
C SER A 57 0.24 -10.16 -12.08
N LEU A 58 1.44 -9.63 -11.78
CA LEU A 58 1.89 -9.45 -10.41
C LEU A 58 1.02 -8.47 -9.63
N ALA A 59 0.64 -7.33 -10.24
CA ALA A 59 -0.28 -6.38 -9.60
C ALA A 59 -1.64 -7.03 -9.30
N ASN A 60 -2.20 -7.80 -10.25
CA ASN A 60 -3.47 -8.47 -10.05
C ASN A 60 -3.38 -9.51 -8.92
N ASN A 61 -2.33 -10.34 -8.90
CA ASN A 61 -2.16 -11.37 -7.87
C ASN A 61 -2.02 -10.75 -6.47
N ILE A 62 -1.19 -9.71 -6.31
CA ILE A 62 -1.02 -9.00 -5.03
C ILE A 62 -2.33 -8.32 -4.63
N GLY A 63 -3.00 -7.66 -5.58
CA GLY A 63 -4.28 -6.99 -5.36
C GLY A 63 -5.38 -7.95 -4.92
N MET A 64 -5.48 -9.12 -5.55
CA MET A 64 -6.45 -10.15 -5.17
C MET A 64 -6.18 -10.66 -3.74
N ILE A 65 -4.93 -11.00 -3.40
CA ILE A 65 -4.56 -11.45 -2.06
C ILE A 65 -4.91 -10.37 -1.02
N ALA A 66 -4.55 -9.11 -1.28
CA ALA A 66 -4.86 -7.99 -0.40
C ALA A 66 -6.38 -7.80 -0.25
N LEU A 67 -7.14 -7.82 -1.35
CA LEU A 67 -8.60 -7.66 -1.33
C LEU A 67 -9.28 -8.79 -0.56
N THR A 68 -8.84 -10.04 -0.74
CA THR A 68 -9.36 -11.17 0.04
C THR A 68 -9.14 -10.94 1.54
N ILE A 69 -7.97 -10.47 1.96
CA ILE A 69 -7.68 -10.17 3.38
C ILE A 69 -8.56 -9.01 3.88
N ILE A 70 -8.68 -7.93 3.12
CA ILE A 70 -9.48 -6.74 3.49
C ILE A 70 -10.95 -7.12 3.65
N LEU A 71 -11.55 -7.81 2.67
CA LEU A 71 -12.94 -8.23 2.72
C LEU A 71 -13.20 -9.26 3.82
N PHE A 72 -12.27 -10.19 4.02
CA PHE A 72 -12.38 -11.17 5.10
C PHE A 72 -12.36 -10.50 6.47
N SER A 73 -11.39 -9.62 6.74
CA SER A 73 -11.32 -8.87 8.00
C SER A 73 -12.55 -7.99 8.20
N GLY A 74 -12.92 -7.18 7.21
CA GLY A 74 -14.08 -6.29 7.31
C GLY A 74 -15.39 -7.04 7.47
N GLY A 75 -15.53 -8.21 6.84
CA GLY A 75 -16.68 -9.10 7.01
C GLY A 75 -16.77 -9.68 8.42
N MET A 76 -15.64 -10.07 9.02
CA MET A 76 -15.58 -10.57 10.40
C MET A 76 -15.88 -9.49 11.44
N ASP A 77 -15.49 -8.24 11.17
CA ASP A 77 -15.76 -7.07 12.02
C ASP A 77 -17.23 -6.59 11.92
N THR A 78 -17.98 -7.07 10.92
CA THR A 78 -19.38 -6.70 10.71
C THR A 78 -20.32 -7.64 11.47
N THR A 79 -21.05 -7.10 12.45
CA THR A 79 -22.11 -7.85 13.14
C THR A 79 -23.36 -7.93 12.28
N ILE A 80 -23.88 -9.15 12.07
CA ILE A 80 -25.11 -9.42 11.29
C ILE A 80 -26.38 -9.21 12.15
N SER A 81 -26.25 -8.79 13.40
CA SER A 81 -27.39 -8.56 14.29
C SER A 81 -28.13 -7.27 13.93
N GLU A 82 -29.20 -7.43 13.17
CA GLU A 82 -30.50 -6.87 13.57
C GLU A 82 -31.24 -7.90 14.44
#